data_AF-A0A3B0V1M4-F1
#
_entry.id   AF-A0A3B0V1M4-F1
#
_cell.length_a   1.000
_cell.length_b   1.000
_cell.length_c   1.000
_cell.angle_alpha   90.00
_cell.angle_beta   90.00
_cell.angle_gamma   90.00
#
_symmetry.space_group_name_H-M   'P 1'
#
loop_
_entity.id
_entity.type
_entity.pdbx_description
1 polymer ?
#
loop_
_entity_poly.entity_id
_entity_poly.type
_entity_poly.pdbx_seq_one_letter_code
_entity_poly.pdbx_strand_id
1 'polypeptide(L)' 'MQIQLLFFGITTDLVGESFLHFNLQEKASIKELKEVLKLAYPN' A
#
# COMPACT_ATOMS: atom_id res chain seq x y z
N MET A 1 -12.08 -1.00 -6.65
CA MET A 1 -11.96 -2.28 -5.92
C MET A 1 -11.34 -2.01 -4.56
N GLN A 2 -12.06 -2.31 -3.48
CA GLN A 2 -11.48 -2.22 -2.14
C GLN A 2 -10.59 -3.43 -1.88
N ILE A 3 -9.36 -3.17 -1.47
CA ILE A 3 -8.41 -4.18 -1.03
C ILE A 3 -7.85 -3.80 0.33
N GLN A 4 -7.45 -4.81 1.09
CA GLN A 4 -6.70 -4.62 2.32
C GLN A 4 -5.23 -4.96 2.05
N LEU A 5 -4.34 -4.00 2.28
CA LEU A 5 -2.90 -4.20 2.28
C LEU A 5 -2.48 -4.63 3.68
N LEU A 6 -1.60 -5.62 3.76
CA LEU A 6 -1.03 -6.10 5.00
C LEU A 6 0.47 -5.81 4.98
N PHE A 7 0.96 -5.20 6.06
CA PHE A 7 2.38 -4.91 6.24
C PHE A 7 2.96 -5.88 7.27
N PHE A 8 4.19 -6.34 7.02
CA PHE A 8 4.88 -7.32 7.85
C PHE A 8 6.32 -6.91 8.15
N GLY A 9 6.78 -7.21 9.36
CA GLY A 9 8.16 -6.97 9.78
C GLY A 9 8.54 -5.50 9.69
N ILE A 10 9.67 -5.20 9.04
CA ILE A 10 10.18 -3.82 8.92
C ILE A 10 9.21 -2.87 8.21
N THR A 11 8.31 -3.39 7.38
CA THR A 11 7.34 -2.54 6.67
C THR A 11 6.26 -2.00 7.61
N THR A 12 5.89 -2.75 8.65
CA THR A 12 4.99 -2.28 9.70
C THR A 12 5.62 -1.15 10.52
N ASP A 13 6.93 -1.22 10.76
CA ASP A 13 7.70 -0.19 11.48
C ASP A 13 7.81 1.11 10.65
N LEU A 14 8.10 0.99 9.35
CA LEU A 14 8.20 2.13 8.43
C LEU A 14 6.86 2.82 8.15
N VAL A 15 5.78 2.04 8.03
CA VAL A 15 4.43 2.57 7.74
C VAL A 15 3.68 2.97 9.01
N GLY A 16 4.05 2.40 10.17
CA GLY A 16 3.39 2.63 11.46
C GLY A 16 2.07 1.88 11.64
N GLU A 17 1.60 1.16 10.63
CA GLU A 17 0.35 0.41 10.64
C GLU A 17 0.55 -1.01 10.11
N SER A 18 -0.19 -1.98 10.67
CA SER A 18 -0.13 -3.39 10.24
C SER A 18 -0.99 -3.69 9.01
N PHE A 19 -1.95 -2.81 8.71
CA PHE A 19 -2.81 -2.94 7.55
C PHE A 19 -3.31 -1.58 7.08
N LEU A 20 -3.67 -1.49 5.80
CA LEU A 20 -4.24 -0.28 5.21
C LEU A 20 -5.35 -0.66 4.23
N HIS A 21 -6.50 0.01 4.36
CA HIS A 21 -7.58 -0.11 3.40
C HIS A 21 -7.29 0.78 2.20
N PHE A 22 -7.15 0.18 1.02
CA PHE A 22 -6.83 0.89 -0.20
C PHE A 22 -7.95 0.72 -1.23
N ASN A 23 -8.44 1.84 -1.75
CA ASN A 23 -9.37 1.81 -2.86
C ASN A 23 -8.60 1.87 -4.18
N LEU A 24 -8.45 0.73 -4.84
CA LEU A 24 -7.76 0.63 -6.11
C LEU A 24 -8.73 0.92 -7.28
N GLN A 25 -8.30 1.71 -8.27
CA GLN A 25 -9.07 1.87 -9.50
C GLN A 25 -9.27 0.54 -10.23
N GLU A 26 -10.40 0.39 -10.92
CA GLU A 26 -10.63 -0.78 -11.77
C GLU A 26 -9.57 -0.85 -12.88
N LYS A 27 -9.04 -2.06 -13.12
CA LYS A 27 -7.94 -2.36 -14.06
C LYS A 27 -6.56 -1.79 -13.70
N ALA A 28 -6.37 -1.23 -12.50
CA ALA A 28 -5.05 -0.80 -12.07
C ALA A 28 -4.08 -1.97 -11.92
N SER A 29 -2.84 -1.77 -12.36
CA SER A 29 -1.79 -2.77 -12.27
C SER A 29 -1.12 -2.79 -10.89
N ILE A 30 -0.48 -3.91 -10.54
CA ILE A 30 0.37 -4.00 -9.33
C ILE A 30 1.50 -2.97 -9.37
N LYS A 31 1.98 -2.60 -10.57
CA LYS A 31 3.01 -1.57 -10.74
C LYS A 31 2.50 -0.21 -10.28
N GLU A 32 1.31 0.18 -10.71
CA GLU A 32 0.70 1.46 -10.30
C GLU A 32 0.42 1.50 -8.81
N LEU A 33 -0.07 0.41 -8.22
CA LEU A 33 -0.23 0.30 -6.78
C LEU A 33 1.09 0.57 -6.02
N LYS A 34 2.19 -0.02 -6.48
CA LYS A 34 3.51 0.18 -5.87
C LYS A 34 3.99 1.63 -6.00
N GLU A 35 3.78 2.27 -7.14
CA GLU A 35 4.16 3.67 -7.34
C GLU A 35 3.37 4.59 -6.41
N VAL A 36 2.05 4.36 -6.26
CA VAL A 36 1.23 5.13 -5.32
C VAL A 36 1.70 4.93 -3.87
N LEU A 37 2.03 3.70 -3.47
CA LEU A 37 2.54 3.42 -2.12
C LEU A 37 3.89 4.11 -1.86
N LYS A 38 4.81 4.13 -2.83
CA LYS A 38 6.09 4.86 -2.68
C LYS A 38 5.89 6.37 -2.55
N LEU A 39 4.88 6.93 -3.24
CA LEU A 39 4.55 8.35 -3.11
C LEU A 39 3.94 8.68 -1.74
N ALA A 40 3.12 7.76 -1.19
CA ALA A 40 2.52 7.92 0.13
C ALA A 40 3.54 7.73 1.27
N TYR A 41 4.55 6.87 1.07
CA TYR A 41 5.59 6.55 2.04
C TYR A 41 6.99 6.73 1.42
N PRO A 42 7.48 7.97 1.29
CA PRO A 42 8.76 8.27 0.64
C PRO A 42 10.01 8.09 1.53
N ASN A 43 9.82 7.70 2.79
CA ASN A 43 10.90 7.57 3.80
C ASN A 43 11.54 6.17 3.78
#